data_AF-A0A1V9ZBQ2-F1
#
_entry.id   AF-A0A1V9ZBQ2-F1
#
_cell.length_a   1.000
_cell.length_b   1.000
_cell.length_c   1.000
_cell.angle_alpha   90.00
_cell.angle_beta   90.00
_cell.angle_gamma   90.00
#
_symmetry.space_group_name_H-M   'P 1'
#
loop_
_entity.id
_entity.type
_entity.pdbx_description
1 polymer ?
#
loop_
_entity_poly.entity_id
_entity_poly.type
_entity_poly.pdbx_seq_one_letter_code
_entity_poly.pdbx_strand_id
1 'polypeptide(L)' 'MDQYITIQTPKNGAQLLVDVPKSTLEWSNITKIVKVKNPATKTTENKTILNNVSGVAMPGELVVLMGPS' A
#
# COMPACT_ATOMS: atom_id res chain seq x y z
N MET A 1 -22.99 -5.69 -23.71
CA MET A 1 -23.27 -6.74 -22.71
C MET A 1 -22.44 -6.40 -21.49
N ASP A 2 -23.02 -5.67 -20.56
CA ASP A 2 -22.30 -5.17 -19.38
C ASP A 2 -22.29 -6.26 -18.31
N GLN A 3 -21.10 -6.82 -18.03
CA GLN A 3 -20.90 -7.74 -16.92
C GLN A 3 -20.63 -6.95 -15.64
N TYR A 4 -21.62 -6.88 -14.77
CA TYR A 4 -21.42 -6.44 -13.39
C TYR A 4 -21.34 -7.65 -12.46
N ILE A 5 -20.45 -7.57 -11.48
CA ILE A 5 -20.33 -8.56 -10.41
C ILE A 5 -21.12 -8.01 -9.21
N THR A 6 -22.27 -8.62 -8.92
CA THR A 6 -23.06 -8.29 -7.73
C THR A 6 -22.37 -8.90 -6.50
N ILE A 7 -21.68 -8.08 -5.72
CA ILE A 7 -21.14 -8.49 -4.42
C ILE A 7 -22.29 -8.45 -3.40
N GLN A 8 -22.70 -9.62 -2.91
CA GLN A 8 -23.73 -9.71 -1.89
C GLN A 8 -23.18 -9.23 -0.54
N THR A 9 -23.79 -8.19 0.02
CA THR A 9 -23.53 -7.78 1.40
C THR A 9 -24.10 -8.84 2.35
N PRO A 10 -23.34 -9.39 3.30
CA PRO A 10 -23.85 -10.39 4.23
C PRO A 10 -25.00 -9.81 5.07
N LYS A 11 -26.22 -10.29 4.80
CA LYS A 11 -27.41 -10.01 5.60
C LYS A 11 -27.48 -11.07 6.70
N ASN A 12 -26.71 -10.90 7.77
CA ASN A 12 -27.02 -11.45 9.10
C ASN A 12 -26.03 -10.91 10.13
N GLY A 13 -26.51 -10.01 10.99
CA GLY A 13 -25.87 -9.71 12.26
C GLY A 13 -25.96 -10.91 13.20
N ALA A 14 -24.95 -11.05 14.06
CA ALA A 14 -24.82 -12.05 15.13
C ALA A 14 -24.38 -13.47 14.72
N GLN A 15 -23.05 -13.66 14.55
CA GLN A 15 -22.22 -14.76 15.10
C GLN A 15 -20.89 -15.00 14.35
N LEU A 16 -20.44 -14.07 13.50
CA LEU A 16 -19.06 -14.06 13.02
C LEU A 16 -18.16 -13.21 13.95
N LEU A 17 -18.10 -13.58 15.23
CA LEU A 17 -16.94 -13.24 16.07
C LEU A 17 -15.87 -14.32 15.84
N VAL A 18 -15.51 -14.56 14.58
CA VAL A 18 -14.16 -15.04 14.33
C VAL A 18 -13.29 -13.87 14.78
N ASP A 19 -12.46 -14.10 15.79
CA ASP A 19 -11.53 -13.11 16.33
C ASP A 19 -10.53 -12.78 15.21
N VAL A 20 -10.93 -11.92 14.28
CA VAL A 20 -10.11 -11.51 13.14
C VAL A 20 -9.00 -10.66 13.73
N PRO A 21 -7.72 -11.05 13.57
CA PRO A 21 -6.62 -10.28 14.10
C PRO A 21 -6.69 -8.86 13.57
N LYS A 22 -6.96 -7.92 14.47
CA LYS A 22 -6.92 -6.49 14.19
C LYS A 22 -5.45 -6.10 14.08
N SER A 23 -4.92 -6.16 12.87
CA SER A 23 -3.53 -5.81 12.60
C SER A 23 -3.43 -4.34 12.23
N THR A 24 -2.66 -3.60 13.02
CA THR A 24 -2.17 -2.27 12.66
C THR A 24 -0.91 -2.41 11.82
N LEU A 25 -0.85 -1.73 10.68
CA LEU A 25 0.37 -1.63 9.88
C LEU A 25 0.99 -0.25 10.14
N GLU A 26 2.24 -0.22 10.60
CA GLU A 26 3.00 1.01 10.78
C GLU A 26 4.29 0.92 9.97
N TRP A 27 4.67 2.04 9.36
CA TRP A 27 5.99 2.21 8.77
C TRP A 27 6.58 3.52 9.27
N SER A 28 7.86 3.51 9.59
CA SER A 28 8.55 4.69 10.08
C SER A 28 9.92 4.86 9.43
N ASN A 29 10.23 6.09 9.05
CA ASN A 29 11.51 6.52 8.52
C ASN A 29 12.00 5.69 7.32
N ILE A 30 11.07 5.18 6.49
CA ILE A 30 11.39 4.34 5.35
C ILE A 30 12.12 5.16 4.30
N THR A 31 13.34 4.75 4.00
CA THR A 31 14.18 5.32 2.95
C THR A 31 14.61 4.22 2.00
N LYS A 32 14.45 4.44 0.68
CA LYS A 32 14.82 3.49 -0.35
C LYS A 32 15.68 4.18 -1.40
N ILE A 33 16.89 3.66 -1.56
CA ILE A 33 17.84 4.09 -2.58
C ILE A 33 17.98 2.97 -3.60
N VAL A 34 17.89 3.31 -4.88
CA VAL A 34 18.09 2.38 -5.99
C VAL A 34 19.26 2.86 -6.84
N LYS A 35 20.00 1.91 -7.40
CA LYS A 35 21.05 2.18 -8.38
C LYS A 35 20.40 2.27 -9.75
N VAL A 36 20.53 3.42 -10.41
CA VAL A 36 19.95 3.66 -11.73
C VAL A 36 21.08 3.96 -12.69
N LYS A 37 21.07 3.32 -13.85
CA LYS A 37 22.01 3.66 -14.92
C LYS A 37 21.50 4.89 -15.64
N ASN A 38 22.26 5.97 -15.59
CA ASN A 38 21.91 7.19 -16.31
C ASN A 38 22.22 6.98 -17.81
N PRO A 39 21.24 7.11 -18.70
CA PRO A 39 21.43 6.87 -20.14
C PRO A 39 22.33 7.92 -20.81
N ALA A 40 22.41 9.14 -20.26
CA ALA A 40 23.22 10.22 -20.82
C ALA A 40 24.71 10.09 -20.45
N THR A 41 25.00 9.82 -19.17
CA THR A 41 26.37 9.72 -18.65
C THR A 41 26.93 8.29 -18.68
N LYS A 42 26.07 7.29 -18.91
CA LYS A 42 26.37 5.85 -18.83
C LYS A 42 26.88 5.37 -17.46
N THR A 43 26.86 6.24 -16.46
CA THR A 43 27.27 5.93 -15.08
C THR A 43 26.11 5.38 -14.27
N THR A 44 26.42 4.55 -13.28
CA THR A 44 25.43 4.11 -12.29
C THR A 44 25.39 5.14 -11.17
N GLU A 45 24.21 5.67 -10.91
CA GLU A 45 23.97 6.72 -9.92
C GLU A 45 23.01 6.19 -8.85
N ASN A 46 23.19 6.66 -7.61
CA ASN A 46 22.26 6.37 -6.54
C ASN A 46 21.09 7.34 -6.60
N LYS A 47 19.86 6.82 -6.69
CA LYS A 47 18.63 7.62 -6.66
C LYS A 47 17.80 7.23 -5.44
N THR A 48 17.52 8.20 -4.59
CA THR A 48 16.56 8.05 -3.49
C THR A 48 15.14 8.10 -4.07
N ILE A 49 14.37 7.02 -3.92
CA ILE A 49 12.98 6.91 -4.42
C ILE A 49 11.95 6.92 -3.30
N LEU A 50 12.36 6.66 -2.06
CA LEU A 50 11.59 6.96 -0.86
C LEU A 50 12.54 7.66 0.11
N ASN A 51 12.11 8.76 0.71
CA ASN A 51 12.94 9.53 1.64
C ASN A 51 12.16 9.79 2.93
N ASN A 52 12.57 9.14 4.02
CA ASN A 52 12.00 9.33 5.35
C ASN A 52 10.45 9.24 5.39
N VAL A 53 9.89 8.19 4.78
CA VAL A 53 8.44 8.00 4.69
C VAL A 53 7.95 7.27 5.95
N SER A 54 6.98 7.87 6.64
CA SER A 54 6.30 7.30 7.81
C SER A 54 4.80 7.33 7.63
N GLY A 55 4.08 6.46 8.33
CA GLY A 55 2.63 6.39 8.29
C GLY A 55 2.10 5.14 8.98
N VAL A 56 0.78 5.07 9.07
CA VAL A 56 0.08 4.01 9.77
C VAL A 56 -1.23 3.70 9.05
N ALA A 57 -1.67 2.45 9.10
CA ALA A 57 -2.97 1.99 8.63
C ALA A 57 -3.63 1.16 9.74
N MET A 58 -4.80 1.62 10.19
CA MET A 58 -5.60 0.94 11.20
C MET A 58 -6.50 -0.15 10.59
N PRO A 59 -6.89 -1.15 11.38
CA PRO A 59 -7.90 -2.12 10.97
C PRO A 59 -9.20 -1.43 10.50
N GLY A 60 -9.63 -1.75 9.28
CA GLY A 60 -10.84 -1.19 8.67
C GLY A 60 -10.62 0.07 7.82
N GLU A 61 -9.39 0.60 7.78
CA GLU A 61 -9.04 1.69 6.88
C GLU A 61 -8.64 1.19 5.50
N LEU A 62 -9.11 1.87 4.45
CA LEU A 62 -8.63 1.70 3.09
C LEU A 62 -7.57 2.76 2.80
N VAL A 63 -6.31 2.33 2.69
CA VAL A 63 -5.18 3.21 2.34
C VAL A 63 -4.85 3.04 0.86
N VAL A 64 -4.70 4.15 0.15
CA VAL A 64 -4.34 4.18 -1.27
C VAL A 64 -3.02 4.94 -1.45
N LEU A 65 -2.05 4.31 -2.12
CA LEU A 65 -0.80 4.95 -2.52
C LEU A 65 -0.96 5.53 -3.92
N MET A 66 -0.84 6.85 -4.05
CA MET A 66 -0.93 7.56 -5.33
C MET A 66 0.34 8.37 -5.59
N GLY A 67 0.68 8.51 -6.86
CA GLY A 67 1.80 9.33 -7.30
C GLY A 67 1.86 9.40 -8.83
N PRO A 68 2.61 10.36 -9.38
CA PRO A 68 2.92 10.39 -10.81
C PRO A 68 3.73 9.14 -11.19
N SER A 69 3.51 8.62 -12.39
CA SER A 69 4.26 7.47 -12.94
C SER A 69 5.67 7.86 -13.36
#